data_AF-A0A7Z9WS13-F1
#
_entry.id   AF-A0A7Z9WS13-F1
#
_cell.length_a   1.000
_cell.length_b   1.000
_cell.length_c   1.000
_cell.angle_alpha   90.00
_cell.angle_beta   90.00
_cell.angle_gamma   90.00
#
_symmetry.space_group_name_H-M   'P 1'
#
loop_
_entity.id
_entity.type
_entity.pdbx_description
1 polymer ?
#
loop_
_entity_poly.entity_id
_entity_poly.type
_entity_poly.pdbx_seq_one_letter_code
_entity_poly.pdbx_strand_id
1 'polypeptide(L)'
;MNLPTPSSDEQARSNTLLQRIQNAIRQHGPMPFAEYMQRVLYTPNLGYYASGTPKLGAEGDFVTAPELTPLFGQCIARQIEQVLNSLNGGNILEFGAGSGKLTRDILLALAEVDALP
;
A
#
# COMPACT_ATOMS: atom_id res chain seq x y z
N MET A 1 -10.14 6.22 -24.05
CA MET A 1 -9.87 5.44 -22.82
C MET A 1 -11.07 5.68 -21.91
N ASN A 2 -11.85 4.65 -21.57
CA ASN A 2 -13.05 4.79 -20.74
C ASN A 2 -12.71 4.37 -19.31
N LEU A 3 -12.78 5.29 -18.35
CA LEU A 3 -12.62 4.99 -16.93
C LEU A 3 -13.98 4.61 -16.33
N PRO A 4 -14.03 3.67 -15.38
CA PRO A 4 -15.28 3.34 -14.70
C PRO A 4 -15.79 4.54 -13.90
N THR A 5 -17.11 4.71 -13.87
CA THR A 5 -17.73 5.74 -13.04
C THR A 5 -17.71 5.29 -11.57
N PRO A 6 -17.15 6.09 -10.64
CA PRO A 6 -17.18 5.75 -9.22
C PRO A 6 -18.60 5.74 -8.65
N SER A 7 -18.81 5.04 -7.56
CA SER A 7 -20.07 5.09 -6.78
C SER A 7 -20.39 6.50 -6.25
N SER A 8 -21.63 6.73 -5.82
CA SER A 8 -22.04 8.00 -5.21
C SER A 8 -21.17 8.40 -4.02
N ASP A 9 -20.78 7.42 -3.20
CA ASP A 9 -20.01 7.65 -1.97
C ASP A 9 -18.53 7.95 -2.28
N GLU A 10 -17.98 7.33 -3.32
CA GLU A 10 -16.64 7.66 -3.85
C GLU A 10 -16.60 9.05 -4.48
N GLN A 11 -17.64 9.42 -5.25
CA GLN A 11 -17.77 10.76 -5.80
C GLN A 11 -17.89 11.82 -4.71
N ALA A 12 -18.72 11.59 -3.68
CA ALA A 12 -18.88 12.52 -2.56
C ALA A 12 -17.57 12.75 -1.80
N ARG A 13 -16.80 11.68 -1.55
CA ARG A 13 -15.46 11.76 -0.92
C ARG A 13 -14.48 12.54 -1.81
N SER A 14 -14.42 12.21 -3.10
CA SER A 14 -13.57 12.89 -4.07
C SER A 14 -13.89 14.39 -4.14
N ASN A 15 -15.17 14.75 -4.23
CA ASN A 15 -15.64 16.14 -4.27
C ASN A 15 -15.27 16.91 -2.99
N THR A 16 -15.37 16.26 -1.83
CA THR A 16 -14.95 16.86 -0.54
C THR A 16 -13.46 17.19 -0.55
N LEU A 17 -12.62 16.28 -1.05
CA LEU A 17 -11.17 16.52 -1.14
C LEU A 17 -10.82 17.58 -2.18
N LEU A 18 -11.49 17.55 -3.34
CA LEU A 18 -11.34 18.53 -4.40
C LEU A 18 -11.58 19.96 -3.89
N GLN A 19 -12.68 20.17 -3.14
CA GLN A 19 -12.98 21.47 -2.54
C GLN A 19 -11.87 21.94 -1.60
N ARG A 20 -11.30 21.05 -0.78
CA ARG A 20 -10.18 21.39 0.13
C ARG A 20 -8.93 21.82 -0.63
N ILE A 21 -8.57 21.09 -1.69
CA ILE A 21 -7.41 21.41 -2.53
C ILE A 21 -7.62 22.73 -3.27
N GLN A 22 -8.80 22.95 -3.85
CA GLN A 22 -9.14 24.21 -4.52
C GLN A 22 -9.10 25.41 -3.57
N ASN A 23 -9.56 25.25 -2.33
CA ASN A 23 -9.49 26.32 -1.32
C ASN A 23 -8.03 26.62 -0.95
N ALA A 24 -7.20 25.58 -0.76
CA ALA A 24 -5.77 25.76 -0.46
C ALA A 24 -5.05 26.53 -1.58
N ILE A 25 -5.30 26.17 -2.84
CA ILE A 25 -4.72 26.86 -4.01
C ILE A 25 -5.20 28.31 -4.10
N ARG A 26 -6.49 28.57 -3.85
CA ARG A 26 -7.04 29.94 -3.85
C ARG A 26 -6.41 30.83 -2.77
N GLN A 27 -6.09 30.26 -1.60
CA GLN A 27 -5.54 31.00 -0.46
C GLN A 27 -4.03 31.22 -0.54
N HIS A 28 -3.28 30.22 -1.02
CA HIS A 28 -1.82 30.20 -0.93
C HIS A 28 -1.11 30.26 -2.30
N GLY A 29 -1.88 30.27 -3.39
CA GLY A 29 -1.36 30.24 -4.75
C GLY A 29 -1.10 28.81 -5.26
N PRO A 30 -0.35 28.66 -6.37
CA PRO A 30 -0.08 27.37 -6.99
C PRO A 30 0.53 26.36 -6.01
N MET A 31 -0.01 25.14 -6.01
CA MET A 31 0.45 24.06 -5.14
C MET A 31 1.52 23.23 -5.86
N PRO A 32 2.68 22.96 -5.22
CA PRO A 32 3.65 22.01 -5.75
C PRO A 32 3.03 20.63 -5.96
N PHE A 33 3.40 19.93 -7.02
CA PHE A 33 2.83 18.62 -7.32
C PHE A 33 3.07 17.59 -6.21
N ALA A 34 4.20 17.65 -5.51
CA ALA A 34 4.48 16.81 -4.35
C ALA A 34 3.46 17.01 -3.22
N GLU A 35 3.05 18.25 -2.96
CA GLU A 35 2.02 18.56 -1.97
C GLU A 35 0.64 18.11 -2.43
N TYR A 36 0.32 18.30 -3.72
CA TYR A 36 -0.90 17.77 -4.31
C TYR A 36 -0.98 16.25 -4.13
N MET A 37 0.08 15.52 -4.48
CA MET A 37 0.19 14.06 -4.31
C MET A 37 0.03 13.66 -2.84
N GLN A 38 0.70 14.36 -1.93
CA GLN A 38 0.56 14.12 -0.49
C GLN A 38 -0.90 14.23 -0.05
N ARG A 39 -1.63 15.24 -0.53
CA ARG A 39 -3.04 15.46 -0.17
C ARG A 39 -3.96 14.42 -0.79
N VAL A 40 -3.85 14.16 -2.10
CA VAL A 40 -4.73 13.20 -2.77
C VAL A 40 -4.47 11.77 -2.32
N LEU A 41 -3.26 11.44 -1.86
CA LEU A 41 -2.93 10.10 -1.38
C LEU A 41 -3.19 9.89 0.11
N TYR A 42 -2.91 10.89 0.96
CA TYR A 42 -2.78 10.65 2.41
C TYR A 42 -3.65 11.55 3.30
N THR A 43 -4.56 12.37 2.74
CA THR A 43 -5.50 13.12 3.59
C THR A 43 -6.36 12.16 4.43
N PRO A 44 -6.40 12.28 5.76
CA PRO A 44 -7.19 11.36 6.60
C PRO A 44 -8.65 11.24 6.13
N ASN A 45 -9.15 10.01 6.02
CA ASN A 45 -10.49 9.62 5.55
C ASN A 45 -10.84 9.94 4.09
N LEU A 46 -10.05 10.77 3.39
CA LEU A 46 -10.36 11.24 2.04
C LEU A 46 -9.34 10.79 1.00
N GLY A 47 -8.10 10.62 1.41
CA GLY A 47 -6.99 10.32 0.52
C GLY A 47 -6.96 8.87 0.06
N TYR A 48 -6.34 8.71 -1.10
CA TYR A 48 -5.70 7.54 -1.67
C TYR A 48 -5.76 6.32 -0.78
N TYR A 49 -4.81 6.28 0.14
CA TYR A 49 -4.50 5.19 1.05
C TYR A 49 -5.15 5.33 2.44
N ALA A 50 -5.92 6.39 2.69
CA ALA A 50 -6.47 6.74 4.01
C ALA A 50 -8.01 6.62 4.10
N SER A 51 -8.69 6.23 3.03
CA SER A 51 -10.16 6.17 2.92
C SER A 51 -10.82 4.82 3.27
N GLY A 52 -10.04 3.81 3.67
CA GLY A 52 -10.55 2.51 4.13
C GLY A 52 -11.14 1.56 3.06
N THR A 53 -11.19 1.93 1.78
CA THR A 53 -11.64 1.03 0.72
C THR A 53 -10.59 -0.02 0.35
N PRO A 54 -10.98 -1.26 0.00
CA PRO A 54 -10.06 -2.24 -0.60
C PRO A 54 -9.51 -1.68 -1.91
N LYS A 55 -8.18 -1.57 -2.03
CA LYS A 55 -7.49 -0.99 -3.20
C LYS A 55 -6.60 -1.98 -3.94
N LEU A 56 -6.23 -3.06 -3.24
CA LEU A 56 -5.25 -4.05 -3.70
C LEU A 56 -5.96 -5.35 -4.06
N GLY A 57 -5.50 -6.00 -5.12
CA GLY A 57 -5.94 -7.34 -5.52
C GLY A 57 -6.83 -7.32 -6.76
N ALA A 58 -7.37 -8.48 -7.13
CA ALA A 58 -8.14 -8.65 -8.38
C ALA A 58 -9.38 -7.75 -8.49
N GLU A 59 -9.98 -7.43 -7.34
CA GLU A 59 -11.15 -6.54 -7.23
C GLU A 59 -10.76 -5.08 -6.90
N GLY A 60 -9.46 -4.78 -6.80
CA GLY A 60 -8.94 -3.44 -6.51
C GLY A 60 -8.50 -2.69 -7.76
N ASP A 61 -7.94 -1.50 -7.59
CA ASP A 61 -7.48 -0.66 -8.71
C ASP A 61 -6.20 -1.20 -9.35
N PHE A 62 -5.41 -1.97 -8.60
CA PHE A 62 -4.20 -2.61 -9.07
C PHE A 62 -3.85 -3.87 -8.28
N VAL A 63 -3.09 -4.74 -8.93
CA VAL A 63 -2.53 -5.95 -8.33
C VAL A 63 -1.08 -5.73 -7.92
N THR A 64 -0.65 -6.38 -6.84
CA THR A 64 0.75 -6.45 -6.42
C THR A 64 1.22 -7.90 -6.42
N ALA A 65 2.52 -8.17 -6.60
CA ALA A 65 3.04 -9.54 -6.67
C ALA A 65 2.61 -10.46 -5.51
N PRO A 66 2.58 -10.01 -4.23
CA PRO A 66 2.08 -10.82 -3.12
C PRO A 66 0.60 -11.22 -3.22
N GLU A 67 -0.20 -10.50 -4.02
CA GLU A 67 -1.63 -10.79 -4.20
C GLU A 67 -1.87 -11.88 -5.25
N LEU A 68 -0.87 -12.17 -6.11
CA LEU A 68 -1.01 -13.09 -7.23
C LEU A 68 -0.61 -14.53 -6.86
N THR A 69 0.48 -14.69 -6.10
CA THR A 69 1.03 -16.02 -5.78
C THR A 69 1.94 -15.98 -4.55
N PRO A 70 1.95 -17.03 -3.70
CA PRO A 70 2.89 -17.17 -2.59
C PRO A 70 4.36 -17.22 -3.01
N LEU A 71 4.64 -17.57 -4.28
CA LEU A 71 6.01 -17.72 -4.80
C LEU A 71 6.87 -16.47 -4.58
N PHE A 72 6.27 -15.27 -4.65
CA PHE A 72 7.00 -14.03 -4.42
C PHE A 72 7.52 -13.92 -2.98
N GLY A 73 6.68 -14.24 -1.98
CA GLY A 73 7.07 -14.27 -0.57
C GLY A 73 8.10 -15.35 -0.28
N GLN A 74 7.95 -16.55 -0.87
CA GLN A 74 8.91 -17.65 -0.73
C GLN A 74 10.30 -17.29 -1.29
N CYS A 75 10.35 -16.58 -2.42
CA CYS A 75 11.62 -16.11 -2.98
C CYS A 75 12.29 -15.08 -2.07
N ILE A 76 11.52 -14.16 -1.49
CA ILE A 76 12.05 -13.17 -0.53
C ILE A 76 12.53 -13.86 0.76
N ALA A 77 11.81 -14.86 1.26
CA ALA A 77 12.17 -15.61 2.46
C ALA A 77 13.58 -16.21 2.36
N ARG A 78 13.97 -16.75 1.18
CA ARG A 78 15.34 -17.25 0.95
C ARG A 78 16.41 -16.19 1.15
N GLN A 79 16.16 -14.96 0.72
CA GLN A 79 17.11 -13.86 0.93
C GLN A 79 17.14 -13.42 2.40
N ILE A 80 15.98 -13.41 3.06
CA ILE A 80 15.87 -13.08 4.49
C ILE A 80 16.62 -14.11 5.33
N GLU A 81 16.43 -15.40 5.08
CA GLU A 81 17.15 -16.49 5.75
C GLU A 81 18.67 -16.28 5.68
N GLN A 82 19.21 -15.99 4.50
CA GLN A 82 20.64 -15.71 4.32
C GLN A 82 21.10 -14.52 5.16
N VAL A 83 20.30 -13.45 5.22
CA VAL A 83 20.62 -12.26 6.02
C VAL A 83 20.56 -12.57 7.52
N LEU A 84 19.49 -13.22 8.00
CA LEU A 84 19.34 -13.60 9.41
C LEU A 84 20.51 -14.51 9.86
N ASN A 85 20.88 -15.49 9.04
CA ASN A 85 22.03 -16.36 9.32
C ASN A 85 23.35 -15.57 9.38
N SER A 86 23.53 -14.58 8.49
CA SER A 86 24.74 -13.73 8.50
C SER A 86 24.84 -12.82 9.74
N LEU A 87 23.70 -12.50 10.35
CA LEU A 87 23.58 -11.65 11.54
C LEU A 87 23.47 -12.44 12.84
N ASN A 88 23.37 -13.78 12.78
CA ASN A 88 23.01 -14.67 13.89
C ASN A 88 21.63 -14.32 14.52
N GLY A 89 20.64 -14.04 13.69
CA GLY A 89 19.26 -13.67 14.06
C GLY A 89 18.92 -12.21 13.72
N GLY A 90 17.73 -11.76 14.12
CA GLY A 90 17.29 -10.38 13.90
C GLY A 90 15.78 -10.21 13.83
N ASN A 91 15.32 -9.00 13.53
CA ASN A 91 13.89 -8.72 13.32
C ASN A 91 13.63 -8.36 11.85
N ILE A 92 12.42 -8.67 11.37
CA ILE A 92 11.94 -8.28 10.04
C ILE A 92 10.94 -7.12 10.21
N LEU A 93 11.07 -6.08 9.40
CA LEU A 93 10.14 -4.94 9.36
C LEU A 93 9.62 -4.71 7.94
N GLU A 94 8.30 -4.84 7.75
CA GLU A 94 7.63 -4.55 6.48
C GLU A 94 6.92 -3.18 6.54
N PHE A 95 7.31 -2.26 5.65
CA PHE A 95 6.61 -0.98 5.49
C PHE A 95 5.47 -1.11 4.48
N GLY A 96 4.27 -0.70 4.88
CA GLY A 96 3.11 -0.72 3.97
C GLY A 96 2.67 -2.14 3.59
N ALA A 97 2.54 -3.02 4.58
CA ALA A 97 2.27 -4.46 4.41
C ALA A 97 0.97 -4.82 3.65
N GLY A 98 0.17 -3.83 3.23
CA GLY A 98 -1.05 -4.04 2.45
C GLY A 98 -2.02 -4.98 3.19
N SER A 99 -2.35 -6.10 2.55
CA SER A 99 -3.21 -7.15 3.12
C SER A 99 -2.50 -8.04 4.16
N GLY A 100 -1.18 -7.95 4.30
CA GLY A 100 -0.35 -8.83 5.12
C GLY A 100 0.04 -10.15 4.46
N LYS A 101 -0.39 -10.41 3.21
CA LYS A 101 -0.07 -11.66 2.50
C LYS A 101 1.43 -11.89 2.35
N LEU A 102 2.21 -10.84 2.07
CA LEU A 102 3.66 -10.95 1.92
C LEU A 102 4.33 -11.43 3.21
N THR A 103 4.11 -10.74 4.33
CA THR A 103 4.60 -11.17 5.65
C THR A 103 4.17 -12.60 5.98
N ARG A 104 2.90 -12.96 5.76
CA ARG A 104 2.42 -14.32 6.03
C ARG A 104 3.23 -15.36 5.25
N ASP A 105 3.38 -15.16 3.94
CA ASP A 105 4.02 -16.14 3.06
C ASP A 105 5.53 -16.21 3.34
N ILE A 106 6.17 -15.12 3.74
CA ILE A 106 7.56 -15.09 4.24
C ILE A 106 7.69 -15.91 5.52
N LEU A 107 6.84 -15.68 6.53
CA LEU A 107 6.92 -16.37 7.82
C LEU A 107 6.68 -17.88 7.67
N LEU A 108 5.72 -18.28 6.83
CA LEU A 108 5.49 -19.69 6.53
C LEU A 108 6.71 -20.34 5.88
N ALA A 109 7.33 -19.68 4.89
CA ALA A 109 8.51 -20.21 4.22
C ALA A 109 9.75 -20.29 5.14
N LEU A 110 9.95 -19.31 6.04
CA LEU A 110 11.03 -19.35 7.03
C LEU A 110 10.82 -20.44 8.09
N ALA A 111 9.56 -20.71 8.48
CA ALA A 111 9.24 -21.77 9.41
C ALA A 111 9.57 -23.17 8.85
N GLU A 112 9.49 -23.38 7.53
CA GLU A 112 9.84 -24.67 6.89
C GLU A 112 11.34 -25.01 7.01
N VAL A 113 12.19 -24.01 7.26
CA VAL A 113 13.66 -24.14 7.35
C VAL A 113 14.20 -23.76 8.73
N ASP A 114 13.34 -23.71 9.75
CA ASP A 114 13.68 -23.34 11.13
C ASP A 114 14.44 -22.00 11.25
N ALA A 115 14.13 -21.04 10.37
CA ALA A 115 14.78 -19.73 10.28
C ALA A 115 13.85 -18.56 10.59
N LEU A 116 12.84 -18.77 11.44
CA LEU A 116 12.02 -17.67 11.95
C LEU A 116 12.89 -16.66 12.72
N PRO A 117 12.64 -15.34 12.56
CA PRO A 117 13.35 -14.29 13.29
C PRO A 117 13.12 -14.35 14.80
#